data_AF-A0A660SF77-F1
#
_entry.id   AF-A0A660SF77-F1
#
_cell.length_a   1.000
_cell.length_b   1.000
_cell.length_c   1.000
_cell.angle_alpha   90.00
_cell.angle_beta   90.00
_cell.angle_gamma   90.00
#
_symmetry.space_group_name_H-M   'P 1'
#
loop_
_entity.id
_entity.type
_entity.pdbx_description
1 polymer ?
#
loop_
_entity_poly.entity_id
_entity_poly.type
_entity_poly.pdbx_seq_one_letter_code
_entity_poly.pdbx_strand_id
1 'polypeptide(L)'
;MLSILKSDSEIWDLFTKKEEYDSHRLDEHQRFCYSFSRVRDPWDPRVSGFLIRKGLDVFYPDKRRFAICLTHDIDFVRYPLRKMGYELYRTLCKRRFKRSLKILLSRLSKGLNYLSDFSQIIEMERKYGAKSSFYFLALERGDFDFNFKIEELKDDLRIIVGSGWEVGLHGGYEAYDSIKRIKEEKRRLETVIGREVLGCRNHYLRFRIPQTWEILKAAGFKYDTTFGYVDHIGFRNGICHPFIPYNLSSSKPVDILEIPLTIADFTLDNYMQLDWNSAWELVKTLIDVTKRYNGVITILWHNTYMVDESLEFYEKILQYGEQQNAWMTSAEEIWRWWRDNNFFNFYE
;
A
#
# COMPACT_ATOMS: atom_id res chain seq x y z
N MET A 1 10.84 23.29 -0.93
CA MET A 1 9.59 22.87 -0.26
C MET A 1 9.72 22.86 1.26
N LEU A 2 10.79 22.31 1.82
CA LEU A 2 10.94 22.25 3.29
C LEU A 2 10.91 23.63 3.96
N SER A 3 11.51 24.65 3.35
CA SER A 3 11.42 26.05 3.83
C SER A 3 9.99 26.57 3.85
N ILE A 4 9.20 26.24 2.83
CA ILE A 4 7.77 26.59 2.73
C ILE A 4 6.99 25.88 3.83
N LEU A 5 7.16 24.58 4.00
CA LEU A 5 6.49 23.82 5.06
C LEU A 5 6.85 24.32 6.45
N LYS A 6 8.14 24.62 6.70
CA LYS A 6 8.63 25.17 7.98
C LYS A 6 8.14 26.60 8.27
N SER A 7 7.60 27.31 7.28
CA SER A 7 7.05 28.67 7.49
C SER A 7 5.73 28.67 8.27
N ASP A 8 5.09 27.50 8.42
CA ASP A 8 3.87 27.31 9.20
C ASP A 8 4.06 26.11 10.14
N SER A 9 4.08 26.38 11.45
CA SER A 9 4.40 25.35 12.45
C SER A 9 3.36 24.23 12.51
N GLU A 10 2.09 24.52 12.25
CA GLU A 10 1.04 23.49 12.29
C GLU A 10 1.13 22.57 11.08
N ILE A 11 1.38 23.14 9.89
CA ILE A 11 1.62 22.36 8.66
C ILE A 11 2.89 21.54 8.78
N TRP A 12 3.96 22.11 9.35
CA TRP A 12 5.20 21.40 9.59
C TRP A 12 5.01 20.21 10.55
N ASP A 13 4.40 20.46 11.71
CA ASP A 13 4.17 19.41 12.72
C ASP A 13 3.24 18.31 12.19
N LEU A 14 2.26 18.65 11.33
CA LEU A 14 1.40 17.69 10.63
C LEU A 14 2.18 16.88 9.59
N PHE A 15 2.96 17.53 8.72
CA PHE A 15 3.76 16.90 7.67
C PHE A 15 4.74 15.89 8.25
N THR A 16 5.47 16.27 9.30
CA THR A 16 6.45 15.40 9.96
C THR A 16 5.84 14.42 10.94
N LYS A 17 4.52 14.50 11.20
CA LYS A 17 3.81 13.76 12.26
C LYS A 17 4.56 13.82 13.60
N LYS A 18 4.88 15.03 14.04
CA LYS A 18 5.61 15.24 15.30
C LYS A 18 4.93 14.58 16.51
N GLU A 19 3.61 14.46 16.49
CA GLU A 19 2.84 13.78 17.55
C GLU A 19 3.22 12.30 17.75
N GLU A 20 3.81 11.65 16.75
CA GLU A 20 4.11 10.22 16.77
C GLU A 20 5.53 9.89 17.26
N TYR A 21 6.45 10.87 17.30
CA TYR A 21 7.85 10.66 17.68
C TYR A 21 8.01 10.10 19.10
N ASP A 22 7.18 10.57 20.03
CA ASP A 22 7.22 10.19 21.45
C ASP A 22 5.86 9.62 21.92
N SER A 23 5.06 9.06 21.01
CA SER A 23 3.76 8.51 21.40
C SER A 23 3.92 7.23 22.21
N HIS A 24 3.39 7.25 23.44
CA HIS A 24 3.24 6.05 24.27
C HIS A 24 1.91 5.32 24.03
N ARG A 25 1.03 5.87 23.17
CA ARG A 25 -0.26 5.26 22.83
C ARG A 25 -0.12 4.52 21.51
N LEU A 26 0.02 3.20 21.61
CA LEU A 26 0.11 2.27 20.49
C LEU A 26 -0.87 1.13 20.71
N ASP A 27 -1.31 0.49 19.62
CA ASP A 27 -2.11 -0.74 19.71
C ASP A 27 -1.26 -1.97 20.07
N GLU A 28 -1.89 -3.15 20.12
CA GLU A 28 -1.20 -4.41 20.44
C GLU A 28 -0.08 -4.77 19.44
N HIS A 29 -0.13 -4.22 18.23
CA HIS A 29 0.87 -4.41 17.18
C HIS A 29 1.94 -3.31 17.17
N GLN A 30 1.97 -2.43 18.19
CA GLN A 30 2.89 -1.30 18.31
C GLN A 30 2.71 -0.26 17.20
N ARG A 31 1.47 -0.03 16.75
CA ARG A 31 1.13 0.93 15.70
C ARG A 31 0.47 2.17 16.27
N PHE A 32 0.74 3.30 15.65
CA PHE A 32 0.01 4.54 15.93
C PHE A 32 -1.27 4.59 15.11
N CYS A 33 -2.42 4.51 15.79
CA CYS A 33 -3.74 4.46 15.19
C CYS A 33 -4.37 5.86 15.04
N TYR A 34 -5.28 6.04 14.08
CA TYR A 34 -6.06 7.27 13.90
C TYR A 34 -6.84 7.64 15.15
N SER A 35 -7.40 6.65 15.86
CA SER A 35 -8.09 6.84 17.15
C SER A 35 -7.23 7.53 18.22
N PHE A 36 -5.90 7.53 18.09
CA PHE A 36 -4.98 8.25 18.98
C PHE A 36 -4.55 9.62 18.44
N SER A 37 -4.76 9.88 17.15
CA SER A 37 -4.30 11.10 16.49
C SER A 37 -5.07 12.34 16.95
N ARG A 38 -4.36 13.47 16.95
CA ARG A 38 -4.97 14.81 17.09
C ARG A 38 -5.60 15.30 15.79
N VAL A 39 -5.29 14.68 14.66
CA VAL A 39 -5.93 14.98 13.37
C VAL A 39 -7.38 14.50 13.41
N ARG A 40 -8.33 15.39 13.15
CA ARG A 40 -9.78 15.09 13.17
C ARG A 40 -10.42 15.03 11.80
N ASP A 41 -9.72 15.53 10.79
CA ASP A 41 -10.17 15.56 9.41
C ASP A 41 -9.10 14.84 8.55
N PRO A 42 -9.12 13.50 8.51
CA PRO A 42 -8.22 12.73 7.65
C PRO A 42 -8.64 12.80 6.17
N TRP A 43 -9.73 13.51 5.83
CA TRP A 43 -10.25 13.62 4.47
C TRP A 43 -9.66 14.83 3.73
N ASP A 44 -9.24 15.87 4.45
CA ASP A 44 -8.59 17.05 3.87
C ASP A 44 -7.05 16.94 3.88
N PRO A 45 -6.39 16.88 2.71
CA PRO A 45 -4.93 16.86 2.61
C PRO A 45 -4.38 18.29 2.80
N ARG A 46 -4.51 18.82 4.02
CA ARG A 46 -4.13 20.19 4.41
C ARG A 46 -2.72 20.59 4.01
N VAL A 47 -1.75 19.68 4.11
CA VAL A 47 -0.36 19.91 3.69
C VAL A 47 -0.29 20.06 2.18
N SER A 48 -0.95 19.20 1.40
CA SER A 48 -1.00 19.36 -0.07
C SER A 48 -1.71 20.64 -0.48
N GLY A 49 -2.83 20.99 0.17
CA GLY A 49 -3.51 22.25 -0.09
C GLY A 49 -2.65 23.47 0.22
N PHE A 50 -1.85 23.43 1.28
CA PHE A 50 -0.88 24.47 1.59
C PHE A 50 0.21 24.58 0.53
N LEU A 51 0.78 23.44 0.10
CA LEU A 51 1.81 23.40 -0.93
C LEU A 51 1.32 23.94 -2.28
N ILE A 52 0.10 23.56 -2.70
CA ILE A 52 -0.50 24.06 -3.95
C ILE A 52 -0.72 25.57 -3.91
N ARG A 53 -1.23 26.11 -2.79
CA ARG A 53 -1.35 27.57 -2.61
C ARG A 53 -0.01 28.29 -2.68
N LYS A 54 1.10 27.58 -2.45
CA LYS A 54 2.47 28.08 -2.53
C LYS A 54 3.15 27.74 -3.86
N GLY A 55 2.41 27.24 -4.85
CA GLY A 55 2.87 27.04 -6.22
C GLY A 55 3.34 25.63 -6.54
N LEU A 56 3.04 24.62 -5.71
CA LEU A 56 3.21 23.22 -6.12
C LEU A 56 2.28 22.91 -7.29
N ASP A 57 2.86 22.52 -8.42
CA ASP A 57 2.13 22.05 -9.59
C ASP A 57 2.69 20.69 -10.01
N VAL A 58 1.83 19.67 -9.97
CA VAL A 58 2.18 18.29 -10.28
C VAL A 58 1.24 17.79 -11.36
N PHE A 59 1.81 17.06 -12.31
CA PHE A 59 1.08 16.37 -13.36
C PHE A 59 1.68 14.98 -13.57
N TYR A 60 0.88 14.13 -14.19
CA TYR A 60 1.21 12.74 -14.50
C TYR A 60 1.24 12.55 -16.02
N PRO A 61 1.66 11.38 -16.55
CA PRO A 61 1.73 11.12 -17.98
C PRO A 61 0.47 11.58 -18.73
N ASP A 62 0.67 12.15 -19.92
CA ASP A 62 -0.37 12.77 -20.74
C ASP A 62 -1.11 13.94 -20.07
N LYS A 63 -0.41 14.67 -19.18
CA LYS A 63 -0.95 15.80 -18.40
C LYS A 63 -2.18 15.42 -17.57
N ARG A 64 -2.28 14.16 -17.17
CA ARG A 64 -3.32 13.72 -16.23
C ARG A 64 -3.15 14.47 -14.92
N ARG A 65 -4.30 14.76 -14.29
CA ARG A 65 -4.33 15.54 -13.06
C ARG A 65 -3.90 14.75 -11.84
N PHE A 66 -4.15 13.44 -11.80
CA PHE A 66 -3.90 12.64 -10.61
C PHE A 66 -3.57 11.20 -10.99
N ALA A 67 -3.03 10.46 -10.02
CA ALA A 67 -2.75 9.04 -10.16
C ALA A 67 -3.43 8.21 -9.07
N ILE A 68 -3.69 6.94 -9.38
CA ILE A 68 -4.09 5.91 -8.42
C ILE A 68 -2.94 4.91 -8.37
N CYS A 69 -2.27 4.82 -7.22
CA CYS A 69 -1.24 3.83 -6.96
C CYS A 69 -1.90 2.55 -6.43
N LEU A 70 -1.93 1.51 -7.25
CA LEU A 70 -2.58 0.24 -6.91
C LEU A 70 -1.56 -0.73 -6.30
N THR A 71 -1.93 -1.34 -5.18
CA THR A 71 -1.05 -2.23 -4.42
C THR A 71 -1.79 -3.45 -3.88
N HIS A 72 -1.09 -4.58 -3.80
CA HIS A 72 -1.61 -5.86 -3.31
C HIS A 72 -0.63 -6.48 -2.32
N ASP A 73 -1.06 -6.68 -1.08
CA ASP A 73 -0.27 -7.39 -0.09
C ASP A 73 -0.62 -8.88 -0.14
N ILE A 74 0.40 -9.71 -0.34
CA ILE A 74 0.28 -11.16 -0.48
C ILE A 74 0.67 -11.83 0.82
N ASP A 75 -0.27 -11.81 1.76
CA ASP A 75 -0.14 -12.46 3.06
C ASP A 75 -0.27 -13.98 2.94
N PHE A 76 -1.21 -14.44 2.11
CA PHE A 76 -1.54 -15.85 1.97
C PHE A 76 -1.63 -16.22 0.50
N VAL A 77 -0.91 -17.27 0.10
CA VAL A 77 -1.07 -17.89 -1.24
C VAL A 77 -1.91 -19.16 -1.21
N ARG A 78 -2.25 -19.63 0.01
CA ARG A 78 -3.13 -20.77 0.27
C ARG A 78 -4.00 -20.44 1.48
N TYR A 79 -5.28 -20.84 1.45
CA TYR A 79 -6.16 -20.63 2.60
C TYR A 79 -5.64 -21.41 3.82
N PRO A 80 -5.38 -20.73 4.96
CA PRO A 80 -5.09 -21.42 6.20
C PRO A 80 -6.22 -22.37 6.57
N LEU A 81 -5.89 -23.56 7.11
CA LEU A 81 -6.89 -24.60 7.46
C LEU A 81 -8.02 -24.05 8.35
N ARG A 82 -7.69 -23.14 9.27
CA ARG A 82 -8.63 -22.50 10.18
C ARG A 82 -9.56 -21.49 9.49
N LYS A 83 -9.04 -20.69 8.54
CA LYS A 83 -9.85 -19.73 7.76
C LYS A 83 -10.70 -20.43 6.70
N MET A 84 -10.25 -21.58 6.20
CA MET A 84 -10.95 -22.34 5.16
C MET A 84 -12.36 -22.78 5.58
N GLY A 85 -12.57 -23.20 6.83
CA GLY A 85 -13.89 -23.62 7.32
C GLY A 85 -14.91 -22.46 7.32
N TYR A 86 -14.46 -21.28 7.74
CA TYR A 86 -15.25 -20.05 7.71
C TYR A 86 -15.58 -19.61 6.27
N GLU A 87 -14.60 -19.66 5.37
CA GLU A 87 -14.80 -19.32 3.95
C GLU A 87 -15.74 -20.31 3.23
N LEU A 88 -15.63 -21.60 3.54
CA LEU A 88 -16.57 -22.62 3.05
C LEU A 88 -18.00 -22.34 3.53
N TYR A 89 -18.16 -22.03 4.82
CA TYR A 89 -19.46 -21.66 5.38
C TYR A 89 -20.06 -20.42 4.69
N ARG A 90 -19.29 -19.33 4.58
CA ARG A 90 -19.73 -18.10 3.87
C ARG A 90 -20.14 -18.37 2.44
N THR A 91 -19.31 -19.09 1.68
CA THR A 91 -19.58 -19.36 0.25
C THR A 91 -20.81 -20.24 0.04
N LEU A 92 -21.03 -21.23 0.91
CA LEU A 92 -22.22 -22.08 0.89
C LEU A 92 -23.50 -21.31 1.26
N CYS A 93 -23.46 -20.44 2.28
CA CYS A 93 -24.57 -19.56 2.64
C CYS A 93 -24.96 -18.62 1.49
N LYS A 94 -23.98 -18.13 0.72
CA LYS A 94 -24.21 -17.33 -0.50
C LYS A 94 -24.52 -18.17 -1.75
N ARG A 95 -24.73 -19.50 -1.62
CA ARG A 95 -25.04 -20.46 -2.72
C ARG A 95 -24.00 -20.48 -3.86
N ARG A 96 -22.74 -20.14 -3.57
CA ARG A 96 -21.64 -20.05 -4.56
C ARG A 96 -20.89 -21.39 -4.69
N PHE A 97 -21.59 -22.44 -5.12
CA PHE A 97 -21.08 -23.82 -5.14
C PHE A 97 -19.80 -24.04 -5.96
N LYS A 98 -19.64 -23.36 -7.10
CA LYS A 98 -18.40 -23.43 -7.91
C LYS A 98 -17.17 -22.95 -7.13
N ARG A 99 -17.35 -21.96 -6.25
CA ARG A 99 -16.29 -21.41 -5.43
C ARG A 99 -15.96 -22.31 -4.24
N SER A 100 -16.97 -22.84 -3.56
CA SER A 100 -16.78 -23.85 -2.51
C SER A 100 -16.02 -25.07 -3.03
N LEU A 101 -16.36 -25.54 -4.24
CA LEU A 101 -15.66 -26.64 -4.91
C LEU A 101 -14.19 -26.29 -5.20
N LYS A 102 -13.89 -25.08 -5.67
CA LYS A 102 -12.51 -24.62 -5.89
C LYS A 102 -11.71 -24.49 -4.58
N ILE A 103 -12.30 -24.00 -3.49
CA ILE A 103 -11.65 -23.94 -2.16
C ILE A 103 -11.31 -25.35 -1.64
N LEU A 104 -12.21 -26.32 -1.88
CA LEU A 104 -11.95 -27.73 -1.57
C LEU A 104 -10.83 -28.32 -2.46
N LEU A 105 -10.88 -28.06 -3.76
CA LEU A 105 -9.91 -28.56 -4.75
C LEU A 105 -8.52 -27.91 -4.63
N SER A 106 -8.40 -26.70 -4.06
CA SER A 106 -7.11 -26.06 -3.80
C SER A 106 -6.25 -26.85 -2.80
N ARG A 107 -6.84 -27.79 -2.05
CA ARG A 107 -6.09 -28.77 -1.25
C ARG A 107 -5.49 -29.92 -2.05
N LEU A 108 -6.15 -30.27 -3.16
CA LEU A 108 -5.84 -31.48 -3.92
C LEU A 108 -4.80 -31.24 -5.02
N SER A 109 -4.62 -29.99 -5.44
CA SER A 109 -3.54 -29.63 -6.37
C SER A 109 -2.96 -28.26 -6.05
N LYS A 110 -1.63 -28.18 -6.03
CA LYS A 110 -0.91 -26.92 -5.86
C LYS A 110 -1.18 -25.91 -7.00
N GLY A 111 -1.65 -26.38 -8.16
CA GLY A 111 -1.94 -25.54 -9.34
C GLY A 111 -3.35 -24.95 -9.38
N LEU A 112 -4.24 -25.27 -8.44
CA LEU A 112 -5.62 -24.72 -8.37
C LEU A 112 -5.79 -23.71 -7.21
N ASN A 113 -4.70 -23.06 -6.78
CA ASN A 113 -4.71 -22.16 -5.63
C ASN A 113 -5.39 -20.83 -5.97
N TYR A 114 -6.59 -20.64 -5.43
CA TYR A 114 -7.44 -19.47 -5.65
C TYR A 114 -6.82 -18.14 -5.24
N LEU A 115 -5.93 -18.15 -4.24
CA LEU A 115 -5.25 -16.94 -3.75
C LEU A 115 -4.01 -16.56 -4.59
N SER A 116 -3.54 -17.44 -5.48
CA SER A 116 -2.33 -17.22 -6.27
C SER A 116 -2.60 -17.06 -7.76
N ASP A 117 -3.84 -16.81 -8.18
CA ASP A 117 -4.14 -16.51 -9.59
C ASP A 117 -3.92 -15.02 -9.88
N PHE A 118 -2.66 -14.59 -9.77
CA PHE A 118 -2.26 -13.20 -10.03
C PHE A 118 -2.54 -12.79 -11.48
N SER A 119 -2.59 -13.75 -12.40
CA SER A 119 -2.94 -13.52 -13.81
C SER A 119 -4.35 -12.93 -13.95
N GLN A 120 -5.32 -13.37 -13.14
CA GLN A 120 -6.67 -12.79 -13.17
C GLN A 120 -6.68 -11.33 -12.74
N ILE A 121 -5.91 -10.97 -11.70
CA ILE A 121 -5.79 -9.57 -11.24
C ILE A 121 -5.15 -8.72 -12.35
N ILE A 122 -4.04 -9.20 -12.92
CA ILE A 122 -3.32 -8.56 -14.02
C ILE A 122 -4.25 -8.35 -15.23
N GLU A 123 -4.98 -9.37 -15.66
CA GLU A 123 -5.90 -9.28 -16.80
C GLU A 123 -7.07 -8.33 -16.55
N MET A 124 -7.60 -8.31 -15.33
CA MET A 124 -8.66 -7.38 -14.93
C MET A 124 -8.16 -5.93 -14.97
N GLU A 125 -7.05 -5.63 -14.30
CA GLU A 125 -6.46 -4.29 -14.29
C GLU A 125 -6.11 -3.80 -15.70
N ARG A 126 -5.55 -4.69 -16.53
CA ARG A 126 -5.20 -4.37 -17.92
C ARG A 126 -6.39 -3.88 -18.75
N LYS A 127 -7.60 -4.38 -18.49
CA LYS A 127 -8.82 -3.92 -19.19
C LYS A 127 -9.10 -2.43 -18.97
N TYR A 128 -8.68 -1.89 -17.84
CA TYR A 128 -8.82 -0.48 -17.46
C TYR A 128 -7.54 0.32 -17.70
N GLY A 129 -6.54 -0.24 -18.39
CA GLY A 129 -5.24 0.39 -18.61
C GLY A 129 -4.42 0.59 -17.32
N ALA A 130 -4.71 -0.20 -16.27
CA ALA A 130 -4.05 -0.11 -14.98
C ALA A 130 -2.89 -1.10 -14.84
N LYS A 131 -1.99 -0.79 -13.89
CA LYS A 131 -0.98 -1.69 -13.34
C LYS A 131 -0.91 -1.53 -11.83
N SER A 132 -0.30 -2.49 -11.14
CA SER A 132 -0.17 -2.49 -9.68
C SER A 132 1.16 -3.08 -9.19
N SER A 133 1.41 -2.89 -7.89
CA SER A 133 2.52 -3.51 -7.14
C SER A 133 2.02 -4.70 -6.32
N PHE A 134 2.70 -5.83 -6.42
CA PHE A 134 2.48 -6.98 -5.54
C PHE A 134 3.58 -7.06 -4.49
N TYR A 135 3.23 -6.91 -3.20
CA TYR A 135 4.15 -7.03 -2.08
C TYR A 135 4.09 -8.45 -1.51
N PHE A 136 5.21 -9.17 -1.56
CA PHE A 136 5.29 -10.56 -1.09
C PHE A 136 6.07 -10.69 0.21
N LEU A 137 5.53 -11.49 1.14
CA LEU A 137 6.29 -11.95 2.30
C LEU A 137 7.43 -12.86 1.83
N ALA A 138 8.62 -12.62 2.37
CA ALA A 138 9.80 -13.46 2.15
C ALA A 138 10.33 -13.97 3.49
N LEU A 139 9.50 -14.74 4.21
CA LEU A 139 9.76 -15.23 5.57
C LEU A 139 10.43 -16.62 5.61
N GLU A 140 11.01 -17.00 6.76
CA GLU A 140 11.49 -18.37 7.04
C GLU A 140 10.60 -19.11 8.02
N ARG A 141 10.76 -20.43 8.07
CA ARG A 141 10.08 -21.25 9.08
C ARG A 141 10.50 -20.77 10.47
N GLY A 142 9.51 -20.45 11.29
CA GLY A 142 9.70 -19.94 12.64
C GLY A 142 9.45 -18.43 12.75
N ASP A 143 9.44 -17.70 11.64
CA ASP A 143 8.94 -16.32 11.63
C ASP A 143 7.43 -16.29 11.84
N PHE A 144 6.96 -15.22 12.48
CA PHE A 144 5.54 -14.95 12.67
C PHE A 144 4.81 -14.88 11.32
N ASP A 145 3.63 -15.52 11.23
CA ASP A 145 2.80 -15.63 10.03
C ASP A 145 3.45 -16.27 8.79
N PHE A 146 4.57 -16.98 8.96
CA PHE A 146 5.14 -17.82 7.90
C PHE A 146 4.10 -18.84 7.39
N ASN A 147 3.75 -18.76 6.10
CA ASN A 147 2.81 -19.68 5.49
C ASN A 147 3.19 -20.17 4.08
N PHE A 148 4.22 -19.60 3.45
CA PHE A 148 4.83 -20.12 2.23
C PHE A 148 6.31 -19.75 2.16
N LYS A 149 7.07 -20.51 1.37
CA LYS A 149 8.40 -20.12 0.92
C LYS A 149 8.30 -19.33 -0.38
N ILE A 150 8.97 -18.19 -0.47
CA ILE A 150 8.93 -17.34 -1.66
C ILE A 150 9.44 -18.06 -2.91
N GLU A 151 10.36 -19.02 -2.75
CA GLU A 151 10.86 -19.88 -3.82
C GLU A 151 9.77 -20.75 -4.46
N GLU A 152 8.69 -21.07 -3.73
CA GLU A 152 7.55 -21.82 -4.29
C GLU A 152 6.77 -20.99 -5.32
N LEU A 153 6.91 -19.67 -5.32
CA LEU A 153 6.17 -18.74 -6.18
C LEU A 153 7.00 -18.25 -7.38
N LYS A 154 8.14 -18.90 -7.67
CA LYS A 154 9.07 -18.44 -8.70
C LYS A 154 8.42 -18.19 -10.06
N ASP A 155 7.53 -19.08 -10.49
CA ASP A 155 6.86 -18.95 -11.79
C ASP A 155 5.78 -17.87 -11.77
N ASP A 156 5.05 -17.73 -10.67
CA ASP A 156 4.09 -16.63 -10.46
C ASP A 156 4.78 -15.26 -10.50
N LEU A 157 5.90 -15.12 -9.79
CA LEU A 157 6.70 -13.89 -9.77
C LEU A 157 7.25 -13.55 -11.17
N ARG A 158 7.67 -14.57 -11.94
CA ARG A 158 8.08 -14.38 -13.35
C ARG A 158 6.92 -13.90 -14.22
N ILE A 159 5.71 -14.41 -14.02
CA ILE A 159 4.52 -13.96 -14.76
C ILE A 159 4.21 -12.50 -14.43
N ILE A 160 4.24 -12.12 -13.15
CA ILE A 160 3.99 -10.73 -12.70
C ILE A 160 5.01 -9.78 -13.35
N VAL A 161 6.30 -10.06 -13.18
CA VAL A 161 7.38 -9.22 -13.72
C VAL A 161 7.36 -9.21 -15.24
N GLY A 162 7.20 -10.36 -15.89
CA GLY A 162 7.14 -10.50 -17.34
C GLY A 162 5.92 -9.83 -17.98
N SER A 163 4.84 -9.65 -17.22
CA SER A 163 3.66 -8.90 -17.65
C SER A 163 3.82 -7.38 -17.50
N GLY A 164 4.88 -6.92 -16.83
CA GLY A 164 5.14 -5.51 -16.57
C GLY A 164 4.54 -4.95 -15.27
N TRP A 165 4.14 -5.83 -14.34
CA TRP A 165 3.72 -5.47 -12.99
C TRP A 165 4.92 -5.51 -12.04
N GLU A 166 4.80 -4.79 -10.93
CA GLU A 166 5.88 -4.70 -9.95
C GLU A 166 5.79 -5.83 -8.91
N VAL A 167 6.96 -6.33 -8.50
CA VAL A 167 7.13 -7.14 -7.30
C VAL A 167 7.93 -6.34 -6.26
N GLY A 168 7.33 -6.09 -5.10
CA GLY A 168 7.93 -5.44 -3.95
C GLY A 168 8.05 -6.37 -2.74
N LEU A 169 8.80 -5.95 -1.71
CA LEU A 169 8.88 -6.71 -0.46
C LEU A 169 7.70 -6.36 0.46
N HIS A 170 6.99 -7.37 0.94
CA HIS A 170 6.16 -7.24 2.13
C HIS A 170 7.04 -7.56 3.35
N GLY A 171 7.52 -6.53 4.05
CA GLY A 171 8.45 -6.69 5.17
C GLY A 171 7.76 -7.43 6.32
N GLY A 172 8.38 -8.49 6.83
CA GLY A 172 7.83 -9.34 7.88
C GLY A 172 7.44 -8.59 9.15
N TYR A 173 6.65 -9.24 10.00
CA TYR A 173 6.11 -8.61 11.22
C TYR A 173 7.18 -7.92 12.07
N GLU A 174 8.36 -8.52 12.22
CA GLU A 174 9.49 -7.98 13.02
C GLU A 174 10.53 -7.23 12.18
N ALA A 175 10.31 -7.03 10.88
CA ALA A 175 11.31 -6.44 9.99
C ALA A 175 11.34 -4.90 10.03
N TYR A 176 10.19 -4.27 10.33
CA TYR A 176 10.02 -2.81 10.30
C TYR A 176 10.98 -2.02 11.22
N ASP A 177 11.51 -2.67 12.26
CA ASP A 177 12.49 -2.10 13.20
C ASP A 177 13.82 -2.90 13.27
N SER A 178 14.09 -3.74 12.27
CA SER A 178 15.32 -4.55 12.19
C SER A 178 15.98 -4.51 10.82
N ILE A 179 17.10 -3.77 10.74
CA ILE A 179 17.93 -3.68 9.52
C ILE A 179 18.45 -5.04 9.04
N LYS A 180 18.71 -5.97 9.96
CA LYS A 180 19.18 -7.31 9.62
C LYS A 180 18.08 -8.11 8.94
N ARG A 181 16.90 -8.19 9.58
CA ARG A 181 15.75 -8.97 9.06
C ARG A 181 15.32 -8.44 7.70
N ILE A 182 15.10 -7.13 7.57
CA ILE A 182 14.62 -6.56 6.31
C ILE A 182 15.62 -6.78 5.14
N LYS A 183 16.93 -6.73 5.41
CA LYS A 183 17.96 -7.05 4.39
C LYS A 183 17.95 -8.53 4.00
N GLU A 184 17.76 -9.42 4.96
CA GLU A 184 17.69 -10.87 4.71
C GLU A 184 16.46 -11.22 3.88
N GLU A 185 15.29 -10.67 4.23
CA GLU A 185 14.04 -10.85 3.49
C GLU A 185 14.12 -10.25 2.08
N LYS A 186 14.63 -9.01 1.95
CA LYS A 186 14.87 -8.36 0.64
C LYS A 186 15.76 -9.24 -0.24
N ARG A 187 16.91 -9.68 0.28
CA ARG A 187 17.86 -10.53 -0.47
C ARG A 187 17.22 -11.85 -0.92
N ARG A 188 16.37 -12.46 -0.08
CA ARG A 188 15.68 -13.71 -0.45
C ARG A 188 14.74 -13.48 -1.62
N LEU A 189 13.94 -12.42 -1.59
CA LEU A 189 13.05 -12.06 -2.70
C LEU A 189 13.85 -11.75 -3.98
N GLU A 190 14.89 -10.91 -3.88
CA GLU A 190 15.79 -10.56 -5.00
C GLU A 190 16.44 -11.79 -5.63
N THR A 191 16.84 -12.78 -4.82
CA THR A 191 17.41 -14.04 -5.30
C THR A 191 16.42 -14.82 -6.17
N VAL A 192 15.14 -14.81 -5.83
CA VAL A 192 14.10 -15.53 -6.59
C VAL A 192 13.76 -14.80 -7.89
N ILE A 193 13.61 -13.47 -7.84
CA ILE A 193 13.21 -12.67 -9.01
C ILE A 193 14.38 -12.28 -9.93
N GLY A 194 15.62 -12.37 -9.45
CA GLY A 194 16.83 -12.07 -10.22
C GLY A 194 17.02 -10.59 -10.55
N ARG A 195 16.38 -9.67 -9.79
CA ARG A 195 16.48 -8.22 -9.95
C ARG A 195 16.36 -7.52 -8.59
N GLU A 196 16.79 -6.27 -8.53
CA GLU A 196 16.67 -5.43 -7.34
C GLU A 196 15.20 -5.17 -6.98
N VAL A 197 14.91 -5.21 -5.67
CA VAL A 197 13.61 -4.82 -5.10
C VAL A 197 13.69 -3.38 -4.60
N LEU A 198 12.88 -2.50 -5.19
CA LEU A 198 12.93 -1.06 -4.93
C LEU A 198 11.96 -0.61 -3.82
N GLY A 199 10.82 -1.29 -3.70
CA GLY A 199 9.72 -0.91 -2.81
C GLY A 199 9.52 -1.84 -1.64
N CYS A 200 9.01 -1.27 -0.54
CA CYS A 200 8.58 -2.02 0.63
C CYS A 200 7.16 -1.61 1.09
N ARG A 201 6.50 -2.56 1.73
CA ARG A 201 5.29 -2.39 2.56
C ARG A 201 5.48 -3.26 3.79
N ASN A 202 5.51 -2.70 5.00
CA ASN A 202 5.63 -3.53 6.20
C ASN A 202 4.29 -4.17 6.57
N HIS A 203 4.36 -5.45 6.93
CA HIS A 203 3.24 -6.26 7.37
C HIS A 203 2.52 -5.60 8.55
N TYR A 204 1.19 -5.72 8.56
CA TYR A 204 0.30 -5.06 9.52
C TYR A 204 0.35 -3.52 9.52
N LEU A 205 0.98 -2.88 8.53
CA LEU A 205 1.28 -1.44 8.55
C LEU A 205 2.11 -1.03 9.79
N ARG A 206 2.96 -1.94 10.31
CA ARG A 206 3.86 -1.62 11.43
C ARG A 206 4.88 -0.59 10.97
N PHE A 207 4.95 0.51 11.72
CA PHE A 207 5.71 1.67 11.32
C PHE A 207 6.13 2.47 12.55
N ARG A 208 7.41 2.86 12.63
CA ARG A 208 7.94 3.73 13.68
C ARG A 208 8.61 4.95 13.05
N ILE A 209 8.08 6.14 13.34
CA ILE A 209 8.68 7.40 12.87
C ILE A 209 9.87 7.78 13.78
N PRO A 210 11.04 8.15 13.22
CA PRO A 210 11.45 8.06 11.81
C PRO A 210 12.24 6.76 11.49
N GLN A 211 12.38 5.85 12.46
CA GLN A 211 13.32 4.73 12.39
C GLN A 211 13.03 3.77 11.24
N THR A 212 11.77 3.51 10.92
CA THR A 212 11.42 2.60 9.82
C THR A 212 11.92 3.15 8.48
N TRP A 213 11.74 4.44 8.19
CA TRP A 213 12.29 5.06 6.98
C TRP A 213 13.82 4.96 6.91
N GLU A 214 14.51 5.22 8.02
CA GLU A 214 15.98 5.13 8.08
C GLU A 214 16.47 3.69 7.85
N ILE A 215 15.77 2.70 8.40
CA ILE A 215 16.06 1.27 8.21
C ILE A 215 15.85 0.87 6.75
N LEU A 216 14.71 1.26 6.15
CA LEU A 216 14.41 0.94 4.75
C LEU A 216 15.42 1.60 3.80
N LYS A 217 15.77 2.87 4.03
CA LYS A 217 16.87 3.54 3.31
C LYS A 217 18.18 2.78 3.46
N ALA A 218 18.57 2.40 4.68
CA ALA A 218 19.82 1.67 4.92
C ALA A 218 19.83 0.24 4.34
N ALA A 219 18.65 -0.32 4.07
CA ALA A 219 18.45 -1.57 3.32
C ALA A 219 18.41 -1.37 1.79
N GLY A 220 18.55 -0.13 1.32
CA GLY A 220 18.62 0.22 -0.09
C GLY A 220 17.26 0.28 -0.79
N PHE A 221 16.14 0.35 -0.05
CA PHE A 221 14.85 0.65 -0.67
C PHE A 221 14.82 2.10 -1.18
N LYS A 222 14.05 2.33 -2.24
CA LYS A 222 13.90 3.63 -2.89
C LYS A 222 12.59 4.31 -2.51
N TYR A 223 11.57 3.53 -2.20
CA TYR A 223 10.33 4.02 -1.65
C TYR A 223 9.76 3.06 -0.61
N ASP A 224 8.95 3.64 0.28
CA ASP A 224 8.06 2.93 1.16
C ASP A 224 6.62 3.32 0.82
N THR A 225 5.70 2.39 1.03
CA THR A 225 4.28 2.67 0.88
C THR A 225 3.52 2.49 2.19
N THR A 226 4.19 1.99 3.25
CA THR A 226 3.60 1.58 4.54
C THR A 226 2.77 2.67 5.21
N PHE A 227 3.17 3.92 5.06
CA PHE A 227 2.70 5.01 5.90
C PHE A 227 1.22 5.38 5.64
N GLY A 228 0.33 4.80 6.44
CA GLY A 228 -1.11 5.08 6.48
C GLY A 228 -1.71 4.66 7.82
N TYR A 229 -3.00 4.93 8.06
CA TYR A 229 -3.67 4.45 9.27
C TYR A 229 -4.22 3.04 9.06
N VAL A 230 -4.14 2.20 10.10
CA VAL A 230 -4.73 0.85 10.07
C VAL A 230 -6.23 0.89 10.32
N ASP A 231 -6.67 1.72 11.25
CA ASP A 231 -8.03 1.76 11.79
C ASP A 231 -8.95 2.79 11.11
N HIS A 232 -8.43 3.52 10.12
CA HIS A 232 -9.20 4.52 9.40
C HIS A 232 -8.57 4.82 8.03
N ILE A 233 -9.36 5.21 7.02
CA ILE A 233 -8.85 5.65 5.71
C ILE A 233 -8.56 7.16 5.69
N GLY A 234 -7.69 7.62 4.80
CA GLY A 234 -7.42 9.05 4.59
C GLY A 234 -5.95 9.45 4.69
N PHE A 235 -5.70 10.76 4.68
CA PHE A 235 -4.36 11.34 4.55
C PHE A 235 -3.68 11.50 5.91
N ARG A 236 -2.89 10.50 6.34
CA ARG A 236 -2.28 10.42 7.68
C ARG A 236 -1.52 11.67 8.13
N ASN A 237 -0.71 12.25 7.25
CA ASN A 237 0.03 13.50 7.46
C ASN A 237 -0.51 14.66 6.61
N GLY A 238 -1.78 14.60 6.22
CA GLY A 238 -2.43 15.64 5.44
C GLY A 238 -1.83 15.85 4.05
N ILE A 239 -1.13 14.86 3.50
CA ILE A 239 -0.55 14.91 2.16
C ILE A 239 -1.18 13.85 1.26
N CYS A 240 -1.46 14.22 0.01
CA CYS A 240 -1.88 13.31 -1.05
C CYS A 240 -0.83 13.25 -2.17
N HIS A 241 0.43 13.54 -1.85
CA HIS A 241 1.55 13.49 -2.79
C HIS A 241 2.66 12.63 -2.20
N PRO A 242 3.39 11.86 -3.02
CA PRO A 242 4.66 11.29 -2.60
C PRO A 242 5.61 12.35 -2.05
N PHE A 243 6.32 12.04 -0.98
CA PHE A 243 7.18 13.00 -0.29
C PHE A 243 8.45 12.38 0.26
N ILE A 244 9.46 13.22 0.47
CA ILE A 244 10.66 12.86 1.21
C ILE A 244 10.41 13.11 2.70
N PRO A 245 10.44 12.07 3.55
CA PRO A 245 10.25 12.24 4.99
C PRO A 245 11.36 13.10 5.61
N TYR A 246 11.04 13.75 6.72
CA TYR A 246 12.02 14.53 7.50
C TYR A 246 12.19 13.94 8.89
N ASN A 247 13.43 13.61 9.24
CA ASN A 247 13.81 13.15 10.56
C ASN A 247 14.07 14.36 11.47
N LEU A 248 13.16 14.61 12.42
CA LEU A 248 13.28 15.71 13.37
C LEU A 248 14.49 15.54 14.30
N SER A 249 14.80 14.30 14.71
CA SER A 249 15.89 13.98 15.63
C SER A 249 17.26 14.29 15.03
N SER A 250 17.46 14.00 13.74
CA SER A 250 18.70 14.33 13.02
C SER A 250 18.64 15.67 12.29
N SER A 251 17.46 16.30 12.24
CA SER A 251 17.17 17.51 11.47
C SER A 251 17.55 17.41 9.99
N LYS A 252 17.28 16.25 9.37
CA LYS A 252 17.62 15.98 7.97
C LYS A 252 16.49 15.24 7.24
N PRO A 253 16.36 15.42 5.92
CA PRO A 253 15.53 14.54 5.10
C PRO A 253 16.05 13.10 5.13
N VAL A 254 15.14 12.13 5.08
CA VAL A 254 15.46 10.71 4.89
C VAL A 254 15.36 10.42 3.41
N ASP A 255 16.47 10.07 2.78
CA ASP A 255 16.59 9.77 1.34
C ASP A 255 15.86 8.46 0.95
N ILE A 256 14.53 8.51 1.01
CA ILE A 256 13.55 7.49 0.61
C ILE A 256 12.24 8.21 0.26
N LEU A 257 11.57 7.81 -0.81
CA LEU A 257 10.26 8.37 -1.16
C LEU A 257 9.16 7.66 -0.38
N GLU A 258 8.36 8.38 0.41
CA GLU A 258 7.12 7.83 0.95
C GLU A 258 5.99 8.04 -0.06
N ILE A 259 5.27 6.97 -0.40
CA ILE A 259 4.03 7.01 -1.19
C ILE A 259 2.89 6.58 -0.24
N PRO A 260 2.28 7.54 0.47
CA PRO A 260 1.46 7.25 1.64
C PRO A 260 0.23 6.41 1.30
N LEU A 261 -0.08 5.42 2.13
CA LEU A 261 -1.29 4.62 2.02
C LEU A 261 -2.51 5.44 2.44
N THR A 262 -3.53 5.46 1.58
CA THR A 262 -4.78 6.20 1.84
C THR A 262 -5.96 5.28 2.12
N ILE A 263 -6.10 4.17 1.37
CA ILE A 263 -7.24 3.25 1.47
C ILE A 263 -6.72 1.82 1.54
N ALA A 264 -7.27 1.03 2.46
CA ALA A 264 -7.07 -0.41 2.50
C ALA A 264 -8.41 -1.15 2.68
N ASP A 265 -8.58 -2.26 1.97
CA ASP A 265 -9.77 -3.12 2.05
C ASP A 265 -10.17 -3.52 3.48
N PHE A 266 -9.22 -4.05 4.25
CA PHE A 266 -9.46 -4.54 5.60
C PHE A 266 -9.78 -3.39 6.56
N THR A 267 -9.34 -2.17 6.27
CA THR A 267 -9.70 -0.98 7.06
C THR A 267 -11.17 -0.65 6.83
N LEU A 268 -11.65 -0.67 5.58
CA LEU A 268 -13.06 -0.45 5.25
C LEU A 268 -13.96 -1.50 5.93
N ASP A 269 -13.55 -2.76 5.85
CA ASP A 269 -14.33 -3.92 6.31
C ASP A 269 -14.19 -4.17 7.82
N ASN A 270 -12.98 -4.44 8.33
CA ASN A 270 -12.80 -4.92 9.71
C ASN A 270 -12.75 -3.80 10.75
N TYR A 271 -12.16 -2.65 10.40
CA TYR A 271 -11.95 -1.55 11.35
C TYR A 271 -13.10 -0.55 11.34
N MET A 272 -13.44 -0.03 10.15
CA MET A 272 -14.52 0.95 9.99
C MET A 272 -15.91 0.29 9.90
N GLN A 273 -15.98 -1.01 9.59
CA GLN A 273 -17.22 -1.80 9.53
C GLN A 273 -18.29 -1.17 8.64
N LEU A 274 -17.86 -0.66 7.49
CA LEU A 274 -18.74 0.00 6.54
C LEU A 274 -19.45 -1.01 5.66
N ASP A 275 -20.71 -0.74 5.33
CA ASP A 275 -21.33 -1.39 4.18
C ASP A 275 -20.73 -0.87 2.86
N TRP A 276 -20.82 -1.67 1.79
CA TRP A 276 -20.19 -1.33 0.51
C TRP A 276 -20.70 -0.03 -0.14
N ASN A 277 -21.92 0.43 0.16
CA ASN A 277 -22.38 1.71 -0.36
C ASN A 277 -21.72 2.87 0.39
N SER A 278 -21.71 2.83 1.72
CA SER A 278 -21.03 3.83 2.54
C SER A 278 -19.52 3.87 2.28
N ALA A 279 -18.89 2.69 2.13
CA ALA A 279 -17.49 2.57 1.75
C ALA A 279 -17.22 3.23 0.38
N TRP A 280 -18.13 3.03 -0.59
CA TRP A 280 -17.98 3.63 -1.92
C TRP A 280 -18.02 5.15 -1.88
N GLU A 281 -18.96 5.75 -1.15
CA GLU A 281 -19.06 7.22 -1.07
C GLU A 281 -17.79 7.85 -0.48
N LEU A 282 -17.19 7.21 0.53
CA LEU A 282 -15.93 7.68 1.11
C LEU A 282 -14.74 7.49 0.17
N VAL A 283 -14.61 6.31 -0.45
CA VAL A 283 -13.54 6.03 -1.42
C VAL A 283 -13.61 7.00 -2.60
N LYS A 284 -14.81 7.20 -3.16
CA LYS A 284 -15.05 8.16 -4.23
C LYS A 284 -14.68 9.58 -3.81
N THR A 285 -15.06 9.99 -2.59
CA THR A 285 -14.71 11.31 -2.06
C THR A 285 -13.20 11.50 -1.97
N LEU A 286 -12.45 10.52 -1.46
CA LEU A 286 -10.99 10.58 -1.37
C LEU A 286 -10.32 10.62 -2.75
N ILE A 287 -10.83 9.87 -3.73
CA ILE A 287 -10.37 9.95 -5.13
C ILE A 287 -10.60 11.35 -5.69
N ASP A 288 -11.79 11.92 -5.50
CA ASP A 288 -12.15 13.26 -6.01
C ASP A 288 -11.32 14.37 -5.34
N VAL A 289 -11.05 14.26 -4.04
CA VAL A 289 -10.16 15.16 -3.30
C VAL A 289 -8.74 15.05 -3.85
N THR A 290 -8.22 13.84 -4.05
CA THR A 290 -6.89 13.63 -4.64
C THR A 290 -6.79 14.28 -6.02
N LYS A 291 -7.81 14.09 -6.86
CA LYS A 291 -7.90 14.73 -8.18
C LYS A 291 -7.90 16.25 -8.11
N ARG A 292 -8.61 16.84 -7.15
CA ARG A 292 -8.64 18.29 -6.93
C ARG A 292 -7.26 18.86 -6.64
N TYR A 293 -6.47 18.13 -5.86
CA TYR A 293 -5.12 18.54 -5.43
C TYR A 293 -4.00 17.98 -6.32
N ASN A 294 -4.32 17.43 -7.48
CA ASN A 294 -3.36 16.81 -8.40
C ASN A 294 -2.44 15.75 -7.75
N GLY A 295 -2.97 14.97 -6.81
CA GLY A 295 -2.22 14.03 -5.99
C GLY A 295 -2.12 12.59 -6.53
N VAL A 296 -1.58 11.71 -5.69
CA VAL A 296 -1.57 10.25 -5.80
C VAL A 296 -2.40 9.68 -4.66
N ILE A 297 -3.36 8.82 -4.98
CA ILE A 297 -4.10 8.04 -3.99
C ILE A 297 -3.65 6.59 -4.02
N THR A 298 -3.14 6.11 -2.90
CA THR A 298 -2.63 4.73 -2.79
C THR A 298 -3.71 3.83 -2.20
N ILE A 299 -4.01 2.75 -2.91
CA ILE A 299 -5.06 1.79 -2.58
C ILE A 299 -4.41 0.42 -2.40
N LEU A 300 -4.63 -0.17 -1.24
CA LEU A 300 -4.24 -1.53 -0.89
C LEU A 300 -5.45 -2.46 -0.99
N TRP A 301 -5.32 -3.50 -1.82
CA TRP A 301 -6.30 -4.58 -1.92
C TRP A 301 -5.60 -5.94 -1.86
N HIS A 302 -5.78 -6.70 -0.81
CA HIS A 302 -5.20 -8.02 -0.66
C HIS A 302 -5.83 -9.00 -1.67
N ASN A 303 -5.03 -9.97 -2.10
CA ASN A 303 -5.52 -11.07 -2.94
C ASN A 303 -6.66 -11.87 -2.27
N THR A 304 -6.69 -11.91 -0.94
CA THR A 304 -7.76 -12.57 -0.17
C THR A 304 -9.11 -11.85 -0.24
N TYR A 305 -9.10 -10.56 -0.56
CA TYR A 305 -10.27 -9.71 -0.79
C TYR A 305 -10.71 -9.67 -2.27
N MET A 306 -9.99 -10.31 -3.19
CA MET A 306 -10.34 -10.37 -4.63
C MET A 306 -11.48 -11.37 -4.91
N VAL A 307 -12.59 -11.20 -4.19
CA VAL A 307 -13.70 -12.15 -4.16
C VAL A 307 -15.05 -11.45 -4.03
N ASP A 308 -16.08 -11.98 -4.71
CA ASP A 308 -17.47 -11.57 -4.55
C ASP A 308 -17.67 -10.03 -4.62
N GLU A 309 -18.42 -9.45 -3.69
CA GLU A 309 -18.71 -8.01 -3.59
C GLU A 309 -17.44 -7.17 -3.43
N SER A 310 -16.38 -7.72 -2.82
CA SER A 310 -15.11 -7.01 -2.66
C SER A 310 -14.31 -6.96 -3.96
N LEU A 311 -14.40 -7.99 -4.81
CA LEU A 311 -13.90 -7.95 -6.18
C LEU A 311 -14.66 -6.92 -7.01
N GLU A 312 -15.99 -6.95 -6.96
CA GLU A 312 -16.86 -5.99 -7.65
C GLU A 312 -16.55 -4.55 -7.21
N PHE A 313 -16.25 -4.35 -5.92
CA PHE A 313 -15.86 -3.06 -5.37
C PHE A 313 -14.51 -2.59 -5.92
N TYR A 314 -13.50 -3.46 -5.95
CA TYR A 314 -12.20 -3.14 -6.54
C TYR A 314 -12.33 -2.80 -8.04
N GLU A 315 -13.11 -3.58 -8.79
CA GLU A 315 -13.38 -3.28 -10.20
C GLU A 315 -14.09 -1.93 -10.37
N LYS A 316 -15.01 -1.57 -9.47
CA LYS A 316 -15.67 -0.25 -9.44
C LYS A 316 -14.69 0.90 -9.22
N ILE A 317 -13.64 0.70 -8.40
CA ILE A 317 -12.54 1.68 -8.25
C ILE A 317 -11.81 1.87 -9.57
N LEU A 318 -11.44 0.78 -10.25
CA LEU A 318 -10.74 0.83 -11.55
C LEU A 318 -11.58 1.54 -12.61
N GLN A 319 -12.86 1.18 -12.71
CA GLN A 319 -13.80 1.79 -13.63
C GLN A 319 -13.94 3.30 -13.37
N TYR A 320 -14.04 3.71 -12.10
CA TYR A 320 -14.11 5.14 -11.77
C TYR A 320 -12.79 5.86 -12.06
N GLY A 321 -11.64 5.23 -11.79
CA GLY A 321 -10.33 5.76 -12.15
C GLY A 321 -10.20 6.04 -13.64
N GLU A 322 -10.61 5.09 -14.48
CA GLU A 322 -10.67 5.25 -15.94
C GLU A 322 -11.59 6.40 -16.35
N GLN A 323 -12.83 6.44 -15.83
CA GLN A 323 -13.79 7.53 -16.10
C GLN A 323 -13.25 8.91 -15.70
N GLN A 324 -12.46 8.97 -14.64
CA GLN A 324 -11.85 10.22 -14.16
C GLN A 324 -10.54 10.58 -14.89
N ASN A 325 -10.09 9.75 -15.85
CA ASN A 325 -8.82 9.85 -16.55
C ASN A 325 -7.62 9.88 -15.59
N ALA A 326 -7.63 8.98 -14.60
CA ALA A 326 -6.53 8.77 -13.67
C ALA A 326 -5.36 8.05 -14.36
N TRP A 327 -4.13 8.32 -13.94
CA TRP A 327 -3.02 7.41 -14.21
C TRP A 327 -3.04 6.28 -13.17
N MET A 328 -3.47 5.07 -13.56
CA MET A 328 -3.56 3.92 -12.65
C MET A 328 -2.33 3.05 -12.82
N THR A 329 -1.51 2.91 -11.78
CA THR A 329 -0.14 2.43 -11.93
C THR A 329 0.44 1.84 -10.63
N SER A 330 1.63 1.24 -10.72
CA SER A 330 2.38 0.69 -9.59
C SER A 330 3.18 1.77 -8.84
N ALA A 331 3.55 1.47 -7.59
CA ALA A 331 4.39 2.32 -6.77
C ALA A 331 5.78 2.57 -7.40
N GLU A 332 6.36 1.56 -8.08
CA GLU A 332 7.62 1.68 -8.82
C GLU A 332 7.50 2.71 -9.95
N GLU A 333 6.40 2.70 -10.71
CA GLU A 333 6.16 3.66 -11.78
C GLU A 333 5.93 5.08 -11.22
N ILE A 334 5.21 5.22 -10.10
CA ILE A 334 5.10 6.51 -9.36
C ILE A 334 6.48 7.02 -8.94
N TRP A 335 7.32 6.17 -8.34
CA TRP A 335 8.67 6.54 -7.92
C TRP A 335 9.55 6.96 -9.10
N ARG A 336 9.52 6.21 -10.20
CA ARG A 336 10.25 6.55 -11.44
C ARG A 336 9.78 7.90 -12.00
N TRP A 337 8.47 8.14 -12.04
CA TRP A 337 7.92 9.41 -12.48
C TRP A 337 8.39 10.58 -11.60
N TRP A 338 8.39 10.37 -10.28
CA TRP A 338 8.90 11.36 -9.32
C TRP A 338 10.37 11.69 -9.58
N ARG A 339 11.16 10.66 -9.91
CA ARG A 339 12.60 10.77 -10.15
C ARG A 339 12.89 11.49 -11.44
N ASP A 340 12.27 11.05 -12.53
CA ASP A 340 12.58 11.49 -13.88
C ASP A 340 12.09 12.93 -14.14
N ASN A 341 11.09 13.40 -13.38
CA ASN A 341 10.62 14.79 -13.41
C ASN A 341 11.25 15.67 -12.32
N ASN A 342 12.30 15.19 -11.65
CA ASN A 342 13.03 15.92 -10.60
C ASN A 342 12.15 16.46 -9.46
N PHE A 343 11.05 15.76 -9.13
CA PHE A 343 10.21 16.16 -8.00
C PHE A 343 10.95 16.03 -6.65
N PHE A 344 12.05 15.28 -6.61
CA PHE A 344 12.97 15.18 -5.46
C PHE A 344 13.67 16.50 -5.12
N ASN A 345 14.04 17.30 -6.14
CA ASN A 345 14.75 18.57 -5.94
C ASN A 345 13.87 19.63 -5.29
N PHE A 346 12.54 19.43 -5.22
CA PHE A 346 11.68 20.32 -4.46
C PHE A 346 11.94 20.23 -2.95
N TYR A 347 12.60 19.19 -2.45
CA TYR A 347 12.86 19.00 -1.01
C TYR A 347 14.26 19.44 -0.56
N GLU A 348 15.15 19.75 -1.50
CA GLU A 348 16.36 20.55 -1.22
C GLU A 348 15.96 22.02 -0.92
#